data_AF-T0SDW5-F1
#
_entry.id   AF-T0SDW5-F1
#
_cell.length_a   1.000
_cell.length_b   1.000
_cell.length_c   1.000
_cell.angle_alpha   90.00
_cell.angle_beta   90.00
_cell.angle_gamma   90.00
#
_symmetry.space_group_name_H-M   'P 1'
#
loop_
_entity.id
_entity.type
_entity.pdbx_description
1 polymer ?
#
loop_
_entity_poly.entity_id
_entity_poly.type
_entity_poly.pdbx_seq_one_letter_code
_entity_poly.pdbx_strand_id
1 'polypeptide(L)'
;MKFSCELNNIEYFFETIDGACLSDRHALLLSRKQRKQIQAGEAKYYTILVSATKDDLTLNFEIQGVPLSVSEEFQPEEIEDYIESQLVFSKIEEKIKHALTKDKNPIWATKDI
;
A
#
# COMPACT_ATOMS: atom_id res chain seq x y z
N MET A 1 -3.08 -12.83 -5.55
CA MET A 1 -3.12 -12.18 -6.88
C MET A 1 -1.83 -11.38 -7.13
N LYS A 2 -1.44 -11.11 -8.39
CA LYS A 2 -0.30 -10.25 -8.77
C LYS A 2 -0.71 -9.27 -9.87
N PHE A 3 -0.36 -8.00 -9.76
CA PHE A 3 -0.55 -7.01 -10.82
C PHE A 3 0.54 -5.93 -10.78
N SER A 4 0.68 -5.17 -11.87
CA SER A 4 1.68 -4.11 -11.96
C SER A 4 1.10 -2.87 -12.63
N CYS A 5 1.51 -1.69 -12.19
CA CYS A 5 1.19 -0.42 -12.83
C CYS A 5 2.41 0.51 -12.84
N GLU A 6 2.37 1.52 -13.69
CA GLU A 6 3.41 2.56 -13.76
C GLU A 6 2.79 3.91 -13.42
N LEU A 7 3.43 4.64 -12.50
CA LEU A 7 3.02 6.00 -12.14
C LEU A 7 4.27 6.85 -11.85
N ASN A 8 4.36 8.04 -12.44
CA ASN A 8 5.46 8.99 -12.22
C ASN A 8 6.88 8.41 -12.45
N ASN A 9 7.02 7.57 -13.48
CA ASN A 9 8.23 6.83 -13.82
C ASN A 9 8.72 5.91 -12.68
N ILE A 10 7.78 5.39 -11.89
CA ILE A 10 8.02 4.34 -10.91
C ILE A 10 7.19 3.14 -11.36
N GLU A 11 7.85 2.01 -11.54
CA GLU A 11 7.20 0.74 -11.79
C GLU A 11 6.77 0.14 -10.45
N TYR A 12 5.47 -0.09 -10.28
CA TYR A 12 4.92 -0.72 -9.09
C TYR A 12 4.49 -2.13 -9.42
N PHE A 13 4.89 -3.07 -8.57
CA PHE A 13 4.46 -4.45 -8.60
C PHE A 13 3.76 -4.78 -7.28
N PHE A 14 2.57 -5.32 -7.39
CA PHE A 14 1.69 -5.65 -6.28
C PHE A 14 1.47 -7.14 -6.19
N GLU A 15 1.61 -7.69 -5.00
CA GLU A 15 1.26 -9.06 -4.69
C GLU A 15 0.34 -9.10 -3.48
N THR A 16 -0.82 -9.74 -3.63
CA THR A 16 -1.72 -10.00 -2.51
C THR A 16 -1.55 -11.40 -1.96
N ILE A 17 -1.44 -11.48 -0.64
CA ILE A 17 -1.41 -12.72 0.13
C ILE A 17 -2.46 -12.66 1.24
N ASP A 18 -2.94 -13.82 1.67
CA ASP A 18 -3.86 -13.91 2.80
C ASP A 18 -3.23 -13.24 4.04
N GLY A 19 -3.96 -12.30 4.62
CA GLY A 19 -3.50 -11.48 5.73
C GLY A 19 -4.28 -11.76 7.02
N ALA A 20 -3.69 -11.39 8.15
CA ALA A 20 -4.39 -11.43 9.43
C ALA A 20 -5.29 -10.19 9.61
N CYS A 21 -6.39 -10.36 10.35
CA CYS A 21 -7.17 -9.22 10.86
C CYS A 21 -6.32 -8.43 11.86
N LEU A 22 -5.83 -7.25 11.49
CA LEU A 22 -4.99 -6.43 12.34
C LEU A 22 -5.78 -5.61 13.37
N SER A 23 -6.24 -6.25 14.45
CA SER A 23 -6.85 -5.63 15.65
C SER A 23 -8.08 -4.73 15.43
N ASP A 24 -8.88 -4.55 16.48
CA ASP A 24 -10.16 -3.82 16.43
C ASP A 24 -10.05 -2.35 15.97
N ARG A 25 -8.86 -1.73 16.03
CA ARG A 25 -8.67 -0.34 15.56
C ARG A 25 -8.78 -0.19 14.04
N HIS A 26 -8.33 -1.18 13.26
CA HIS A 26 -8.49 -1.13 11.80
C HIS A 26 -9.95 -1.36 11.38
N ALA A 27 -10.70 -2.15 12.16
CA ALA A 27 -12.13 -2.32 11.92
C ALA A 27 -12.92 -1.00 12.01
N LEU A 28 -12.46 -0.04 12.82
CA LEU A 28 -13.06 1.30 12.91
C LEU A 28 -12.91 2.13 11.63
N LEU A 29 -11.83 1.90 10.87
CA LEU A 29 -11.55 2.59 9.60
C LEU A 29 -12.33 1.99 8.42
N LEU A 30 -12.90 0.79 8.59
CA LEU A 30 -13.72 0.15 7.56
C LEU A 30 -15.06 0.83 7.40
N SER A 31 -15.45 1.05 6.13
CA SER A 31 -16.80 1.49 5.79
C SER A 31 -17.85 0.46 6.22
N ARG A 32 -19.10 0.90 6.43
CA ARG A 32 -20.22 0.02 6.77
C ARG A 32 -20.44 -1.08 5.72
N LYS A 33 -20.15 -0.80 4.45
CA LYS A 33 -20.23 -1.75 3.34
C LYS A 33 -19.19 -2.86 3.48
N GLN A 34 -17.92 -2.49 3.67
CA GLN A 34 -16.81 -3.44 3.84
C GLN A 34 -17.01 -4.34 5.07
N ARG A 35 -17.49 -3.80 6.19
CA ARG A 35 -17.79 -4.62 7.38
C ARG A 35 -18.84 -5.68 7.11
N LYS A 36 -19.90 -5.35 6.34
CA LYS A 36 -20.95 -6.30 5.97
C LYS A 36 -20.41 -7.38 5.03
N GLN A 37 -19.58 -7.02 4.05
CA GLN A 37 -18.98 -7.98 3.12
C GLN A 37 -18.06 -8.96 3.84
N ILE A 38 -17.27 -8.50 4.82
CA ILE A 38 -16.44 -9.38 5.66
C ILE A 38 -17.31 -10.34 6.49
N GLN A 39 -18.38 -9.84 7.12
CA GLN A 39 -19.31 -10.68 7.89
C GLN A 39 -20.05 -11.72 7.02
N ALA A 40 -20.32 -11.37 5.76
CA ALA A 40 -20.93 -12.27 4.79
C ALA A 40 -19.94 -13.29 4.17
N GLY A 41 -18.63 -13.16 4.47
CA GLY A 41 -17.58 -13.99 3.88
C GLY A 41 -17.24 -13.64 2.43
N GLU A 42 -17.73 -12.50 1.93
CA GLU A 42 -17.50 -11.98 0.58
C GLU A 42 -16.17 -11.23 0.47
N ALA A 43 -15.61 -10.80 1.60
CA ALA A 43 -14.31 -10.14 1.69
C ALA A 43 -13.48 -10.69 2.85
N LYS A 44 -12.16 -10.62 2.73
CA LYS A 44 -11.19 -11.04 3.76
C LYS A 44 -10.09 -10.00 3.90
N TYR A 45 -9.27 -10.15 4.93
CA TYR A 45 -8.09 -9.33 5.12
C TYR A 45 -6.93 -9.90 4.32
N TYR A 46 -6.26 -9.04 3.57
CA TYR A 46 -5.10 -9.35 2.78
C TYR A 46 -3.91 -8.50 3.23
N THR A 47 -2.73 -9.02 2.98
CA THR A 47 -1.49 -8.23 2.99
C THR A 47 -1.13 -7.95 1.54
N ILE A 48 -0.88 -6.68 1.25
CA ILE A 48 -0.42 -6.20 -0.05
C ILE A 48 1.08 -5.94 0.05
N LEU A 49 1.86 -6.72 -0.67
CA LEU A 49 3.27 -6.48 -0.90
C LEU A 49 3.39 -5.56 -2.10
N VAL A 50 4.15 -4.48 -1.93
CA VAL A 50 4.39 -3.48 -2.98
C VAL A 50 5.89 -3.38 -3.23
N SER A 51 6.31 -3.67 -4.45
CA SER A 51 7.67 -3.41 -4.92
C SER A 51 7.63 -2.22 -5.87
N ALA A 52 8.36 -1.18 -5.56
CA ALA A 52 8.42 0.04 -6.36
C ALA A 52 9.85 0.25 -6.87
N THR A 53 10.02 0.30 -8.19
CA THR A 53 11.33 0.39 -8.85
C THR A 53 11.42 1.69 -9.64
N LYS A 54 12.53 2.42 -9.45
CA LYS A 54 12.89 3.62 -10.21
C LYS A 54 14.40 3.75 -10.33
N ASP A 55 14.92 3.97 -11.52
CA ASP A 55 16.35 4.21 -11.77
C ASP A 55 17.26 3.16 -11.10
N ASP A 56 16.95 1.87 -11.29
CA ASP A 56 17.61 0.69 -10.67
C ASP A 56 17.52 0.60 -9.12
N LEU A 57 16.79 1.52 -8.47
CA LEU A 57 16.46 1.44 -7.05
C LEU A 57 15.09 0.77 -6.88
N THR A 58 15.08 -0.39 -6.23
CA THR A 58 13.84 -1.07 -5.80
C THR A 58 13.62 -0.91 -4.30
N LEU A 59 12.45 -0.41 -3.90
CA LEU A 59 11.99 -0.39 -2.52
C LEU A 59 10.79 -1.32 -2.36
N ASN A 60 10.79 -2.11 -1.29
CA ASN A 60 9.72 -3.06 -0.97
C ASN A 60 8.95 -2.57 0.26
N PHE A 61 7.63 -2.64 0.20
CA PHE A 61 6.70 -2.23 1.24
C PHE A 61 5.68 -3.33 1.50
N GLU A 62 5.17 -3.34 2.72
CA GLU A 62 4.16 -4.28 3.16
C GLU A 62 3.00 -3.52 3.81
N ILE A 63 1.79 -3.73 3.29
CA ILE A 63 0.56 -3.10 3.75
C ILE A 63 -0.36 -4.21 4.23
N GLN A 64 -0.49 -4.34 5.54
CA GLN A 64 -1.26 -5.41 6.16
C GLN A 64 -2.69 -4.97 6.48
N GLY A 65 -3.60 -5.94 6.55
CA GLY A 65 -4.97 -5.72 7.04
C GLY A 65 -5.88 -5.00 6.04
N VAL A 66 -5.61 -5.13 4.74
CA VAL A 66 -6.42 -4.50 3.69
C VAL A 66 -7.65 -5.37 3.42
N PRO A 67 -8.87 -4.83 3.57
CA PRO A 67 -10.09 -5.56 3.27
C PRO A 67 -10.27 -5.66 1.74
N LEU A 68 -10.14 -6.86 1.18
CA LEU A 68 -10.39 -7.10 -0.25
C LEU A 68 -11.46 -8.18 -0.44
N SER A 69 -12.19 -8.08 -1.53
CA SER A 69 -13.12 -9.10 -1.99
C SER A 69 -12.40 -10.44 -2.21
N VAL A 70 -13.08 -11.54 -1.87
CA VAL A 70 -12.56 -12.90 -2.09
C VAL A 70 -12.45 -13.22 -3.58
N SER A 71 -13.24 -12.55 -4.42
CA SER A 71 -13.14 -12.66 -5.87
C SER A 71 -11.93 -11.88 -6.38
N GLU A 72 -10.94 -12.59 -6.92
CA GLU A 72 -9.71 -12.01 -7.47
C GLU A 72 -9.97 -11.05 -8.64
N GLU A 73 -11.11 -11.17 -9.34
CA GLU A 73 -11.48 -10.29 -10.45
C GLU A 73 -11.68 -8.83 -10.02
N PHE A 74 -12.14 -8.60 -8.78
CA PHE A 74 -12.38 -7.24 -8.25
C PHE A 74 -11.19 -6.70 -7.45
N GLN A 75 -10.24 -7.56 -7.07
CA GLN A 75 -9.08 -7.17 -6.27
C GLN A 75 -8.20 -6.07 -6.91
N PRO A 76 -7.89 -6.05 -8.22
CA PRO A 76 -7.03 -5.00 -8.76
C PRO A 76 -7.62 -3.59 -8.54
N GLU A 77 -8.90 -3.41 -8.89
CA GLU A 77 -9.60 -2.13 -8.75
C GLU A 77 -9.70 -1.72 -7.27
N GLU A 78 -10.04 -2.66 -6.38
CA GLU A 78 -10.11 -2.39 -4.94
C GLU A 78 -8.75 -2.01 -4.32
N ILE A 79 -7.66 -2.59 -4.84
CA ILE A 79 -6.31 -2.27 -4.39
C ILE A 79 -5.90 -0.89 -4.89
N GLU A 80 -6.15 -0.57 -6.16
CA GLU A 80 -5.88 0.76 -6.71
C GLU A 80 -6.62 1.84 -5.93
N ASP A 81 -7.93 1.69 -5.73
CA ASP A 81 -8.75 2.59 -4.91
C ASP A 81 -8.20 2.73 -3.49
N TYR A 82 -7.80 1.62 -2.87
CA TYR A 82 -7.24 1.64 -1.51
C TYR A 82 -5.93 2.41 -1.46
N ILE A 83 -4.99 2.12 -2.36
CA ILE A 83 -3.67 2.75 -2.42
C ILE A 83 -3.79 4.24 -2.69
N GLU A 84 -4.67 4.65 -3.61
CA GLU A 84 -4.96 6.04 -3.89
C GLU A 84 -5.55 6.75 -2.66
N SER A 85 -6.57 6.15 -2.03
CA SER A 85 -7.24 6.74 -0.86
C SER A 85 -6.30 6.94 0.34
N GLN A 86 -5.30 6.07 0.50
CA GLN A 86 -4.33 6.09 1.61
C GLN A 86 -3.08 6.94 1.32
N LEU A 87 -3.04 7.58 0.14
CA LEU A 87 -1.89 8.33 -0.37
C LEU A 87 -0.60 7.48 -0.32
N VAL A 88 -0.73 6.18 -0.58
CA VAL A 88 0.40 5.24 -0.51
C VAL A 88 1.39 5.53 -1.63
N PHE A 89 0.91 5.83 -2.84
CA PHE A 89 1.78 6.26 -3.95
C PHE A 89 2.64 7.48 -3.57
N SER A 90 2.02 8.53 -3.00
CA SER A 90 2.76 9.73 -2.58
C SER A 90 3.80 9.43 -1.50
N LYS A 91 3.50 8.55 -0.54
CA LYS A 91 4.47 8.14 0.50
C LYS A 91 5.62 7.33 -0.08
N ILE A 92 5.36 6.45 -1.04
CA ILE A 92 6.38 5.66 -1.72
C ILE A 92 7.27 6.58 -2.57
N GLU A 93 6.66 7.50 -3.32
CA GLU A 93 7.38 8.53 -4.09
C GLU A 93 8.32 9.36 -3.22
N GLU A 94 7.84 9.85 -2.07
CA GLU A 94 8.69 10.57 -1.11
C GLU A 94 9.86 9.70 -0.65
N LYS A 95 9.62 8.44 -0.31
CA LYS A 95 10.66 7.49 0.12
C LYS A 95 11.69 7.23 -0.98
N ILE A 96 11.25 7.01 -2.22
CA ILE A 96 12.12 6.81 -3.38
C ILE A 96 12.96 8.07 -3.63
N LYS A 97 12.31 9.25 -3.64
CA LYS A 97 13.00 10.53 -3.79
C LYS A 97 14.07 10.70 -2.72
N HIS A 98 13.74 10.46 -1.45
CA HIS A 98 14.68 10.50 -0.33
C HIS A 98 15.84 9.52 -0.48
N ALA A 99 15.59 8.31 -0.96
CA ALA A 99 16.63 7.30 -1.15
C ALA A 99 17.57 7.62 -2.33
N LEU A 100 17.04 8.20 -3.41
CA LEU A 100 17.82 8.66 -4.56
C LEU A 100 18.64 9.90 -4.23
N THR A 101 18.08 10.84 -3.46
CA THR A 101 18.82 11.97 -2.88
C THR A 101 19.58 11.50 -1.65
N LYS A 102 20.67 10.74 -1.81
CA LYS A 102 21.64 10.54 -0.72
C LYS A 102 21.96 11.91 -0.11
N ASP A 103 21.50 12.14 1.12
CA ASP A 103 21.75 13.33 1.92
C ASP A 103 20.95 14.60 1.53
N LYS A 104 19.94 14.89 2.35
CA LYS A 104 19.86 16.15 3.11
C LYS A 104 18.88 15.92 4.23
N ASN A 105 19.39 16.00 5.45
CA ASN A 105 18.65 16.15 6.69
C ASN A 105 17.26 16.78 6.47
N PRO A 106 16.20 16.27 7.10
CA PRO A 106 14.92 16.97 7.07
C PRO A 106 15.11 18.41 7.55
N ILE A 107 14.28 19.34 7.08
CA ILE A 107 14.45 20.80 7.30
C ILE A 107 14.53 21.18 8.80
N TRP A 108 14.12 20.29 9.70
CA TRP A 108 14.18 20.43 11.16
C TRP A 108 15.46 19.85 11.82
N ALA A 109 16.33 19.17 11.07
CA ALA A 109 17.60 18.65 11.58
C ALA A 109 18.71 19.67 11.32
N THR A 110 18.93 20.53 12.31
CA THR A 110 20.12 21.39 12.40
C THR A 110 21.37 20.52 12.46
N LYS A 111 22.31 20.74 11.54
CA LYS A 111 23.71 20.41 11.81
C LYS A 111 24.14 21.39 12.90
N ASP A 112 24.22 20.91 14.13
CA ASP A 112 25.00 21.61 15.15
C ASP A 112 26.42 21.85 14.59
N ILE A 113 26.88 23.09 14.82
CA ILE A 113 28.06 23.74 14.25
C ILE A 113 29.35 23.01 14.62
#